data_AF-A0ABD1DWJ8-F1
#
_entry.id   AF-A0ABD1DWJ8-F1
#
_cell.length_a   1.000
_cell.length_b   1.000
_cell.length_c   1.000
_cell.angle_alpha   90.00
_cell.angle_beta   90.00
_cell.angle_gamma   90.00
#
_symmetry.space_group_name_H-M   'P 1'
#
loop_
_entity.id
_entity.type
_entity.pdbx_description
1 polymer ?
#
loop_
_entity_poly.entity_id
_entity_poly.type
_entity_poly.pdbx_seq_one_letter_code
_entity_poly.pdbx_strand_id
1 'polypeptide(L)' 'MSAKIATLFLLITVVIAANFASAKPVDDVGRPDLTSSEDGVQQSNIIDGPVVCPEGQKPDHNGKCREVWGRKST' A
#
# COMPACT_ATOMS: atom_id res chain seq x y z
N MET A 1 -20.04 24.87 -50.04
CA MET A 1 -18.74 24.44 -49.46
C MET A 1 -17.70 24.46 -50.56
N SER A 2 -16.63 25.24 -50.41
CA SER A 2 -15.55 25.29 -51.40
C SER A 2 -14.80 23.96 -51.42
N ALA A 3 -14.48 23.42 -52.59
CA ALA A 3 -13.77 22.13 -52.72
C ALA A 3 -12.49 22.09 -51.88
N LYS A 4 -11.80 23.23 -51.74
CA LYS A 4 -10.62 23.40 -50.89
C LYS A 4 -10.89 23.16 -49.40
N ILE A 5 -12.07 23.58 -48.93
CA ILE A 5 -12.50 23.38 -47.54
C ILE A 5 -12.77 21.89 -47.30
N ALA A 6 -13.46 21.22 -48.24
CA ALA A 6 -13.73 19.79 -48.13
C ALA A 6 -12.44 18.95 -48.14
N THR A 7 -11.48 19.27 -49.02
CA THR A 7 -10.17 18.61 -49.06
C THR A 7 -9.39 18.82 -47.77
N LEU A 8 -9.40 20.04 -47.22
CA LEU A 8 -8.70 20.34 -45.96
C LEU A 8 -9.30 19.57 -44.78
N PHE A 9 -10.63 19.52 -44.66
CA PHE A 9 -11.29 18.72 -43.63
C PHE A 9 -10.95 17.23 -43.73
N LEU A 10 -10.92 16.67 -44.94
CA LEU A 10 -10.59 15.27 -45.17
C LEU A 10 -9.13 14.95 -44.79
N LEU A 11 -8.19 15.85 -45.09
CA LEU A 11 -6.80 15.69 -44.68
C LEU A 11 -6.65 15.75 -43.15
N ILE A 12 -7.33 16.70 -42.51
CA ILE A 12 -7.29 16.84 -41.04
C ILE A 12 -7.86 15.58 -40.36
N THR A 13 -8.98 15.04 -40.83
CA THR A 13 -9.58 13.84 -40.22
C THR A 13 -8.71 12.59 -40.40
N VAL A 14 -8.04 12.44 -41.54
CA VAL A 14 -7.08 11.33 -41.77
C VAL A 14 -5.87 11.43 -40.83
N VAL A 15 -5.31 12.62 -40.65
CA VAL A 15 -4.18 12.84 -39.72
C VAL A 15 -4.58 12.56 -38.28
N ILE A 16 -5.75 13.03 -37.84
CA ILE A 16 -6.27 12.75 -36.51
C ILE A 16 -6.45 11.23 -36.36
N ALA A 17 -7.23 10.58 -37.22
CA ALA A 17 -7.51 9.14 -37.12
C ALA A 17 -6.24 8.26 -37.08
N ALA A 18 -5.19 8.63 -37.84
CA ALA A 18 -3.92 7.90 -37.84
C ALA A 18 -3.15 7.99 -36.50
N ASN A 19 -3.29 9.09 -35.75
CA ASN A 19 -2.61 9.29 -34.46
C ASN A 19 -3.37 8.65 -33.28
N PHE A 20 -4.68 8.45 -33.38
CA PHE A 20 -5.51 7.94 -32.27
C PHE A 20 -5.60 6.42 -32.18
N ALA A 21 -5.00 5.65 -33.11
CA ALA A 21 -5.07 4.18 -33.12
C ALA A 21 -4.21 3.48 -32.03
N SER A 22 -3.46 4.23 -31.21
CA SER A 22 -2.56 3.68 -30.19
C SER A 22 -2.84 4.22 -28.78
N ALA A 23 -4.10 4.49 -28.44
CA ALA A 23 -4.49 4.61 -27.05
C ALA A 23 -5.15 3.31 -26.60
N LYS A 24 -4.51 2.55 -25.70
CA LYS A 24 -5.19 1.48 -24.97
C LYS A 24 -6.26 2.13 -24.07
N PRO A 25 -7.45 1.51 -23.91
CA PRO A 25 -8.37 1.95 -22.86
C PRO A 25 -7.64 1.83 -21.52
N VAL A 26 -7.73 2.88 -20.70
CA VAL A 26 -7.35 2.80 -19.29
C VAL A 26 -8.56 2.19 -18.61
N ASP A 27 -8.55 0.88 -18.43
CA ASP A 27 -9.52 0.20 -17.59
C ASP A 27 -9.47 0.77 -16.18
N ASP A 28 -10.66 1.04 -15.69
CA ASP A 28 -10.99 1.83 -14.51
C ASP A 28 -10.61 1.12 -13.20
N VAL A 29 -10.50 1.93 -12.15
CA VAL A 29 -10.48 1.56 -10.73
C VAL A 29 -9.25 0.83 -10.19
N GLY A 30 -8.55 1.52 -9.29
CA GLY A 30 -7.58 0.91 -8.38
C GLY A 30 -8.16 -0.29 -7.65
N ARG A 31 -7.63 -1.47 -7.97
CA ARG A 31 -7.70 -2.65 -7.12
C ARG A 31 -6.27 -2.88 -6.63
N PRO A 32 -5.99 -2.88 -5.32
CA PRO A 32 -4.71 -3.40 -4.85
C PRO A 32 -4.66 -4.86 -5.28
N ASP A 33 -3.81 -5.16 -6.26
CA ASP A 33 -3.49 -6.50 -6.69
C ASP A 33 -2.69 -7.15 -5.57
N LEU A 34 -3.38 -7.94 -4.74
CA LEU A 34 -2.83 -8.69 -3.62
C LEU A 34 -2.04 -9.94 -4.07
N THR A 35 -1.60 -10.01 -5.33
CA THR A 35 -0.86 -11.16 -5.86
C THR A 35 0.28 -10.79 -6.80
N SER A 36 1.01 -9.71 -6.50
CA SER A 36 2.37 -9.55 -7.01
C SER A 36 3.32 -9.94 -5.88
N SER A 37 4.11 -10.99 -6.12
CA SER A 37 5.19 -11.39 -5.22
C SER A 37 6.32 -10.36 -5.33
N GLU A 38 6.09 -9.19 -4.74
CA GLU A 38 7.08 -8.18 -4.41
C GLU A 38 7.38 -8.37 -2.92
N ASP A 39 8.65 -8.61 -2.60
CA ASP A 39 9.23 -8.90 -1.29
C ASP A 39 8.27 -8.60 -0.12
N GLY A 40 7.62 -9.67 0.35
CA GLY A 40 6.71 -9.66 1.50
C GLY A 40 7.47 -9.41 2.79
N VAL A 41 8.05 -8.22 2.95
CA VAL A 41 8.44 -7.70 4.25
C VAL A 41 7.12 -7.44 4.99
N GLN A 42 6.61 -8.48 5.65
CA GLN A 42 5.66 -8.28 6.73
C GLN A 42 6.30 -7.23 7.64
N GLN A 43 5.71 -6.03 7.70
CA GLN A 43 6.15 -4.99 8.61
C GLN A 43 5.82 -5.47 10.03
N SER A 44 6.64 -6.37 10.56
CA SER A 44 6.60 -6.75 11.97
C SER A 44 7.13 -5.56 12.75
N ASN A 45 6.41 -5.17 13.80
CA ASN A 45 6.94 -4.18 14.73
C ASN A 45 8.24 -4.74 15.32
N ILE A 46 9.34 -4.01 15.15
CA ILE A 46 10.66 -4.37 15.71
C ILE A 46 10.66 -4.19 17.24
N ILE A 47 9.71 -3.41 17.76
CA ILE A 47 9.61 -3.09 19.17
C ILE A 47 8.50 -3.94 19.80
N ASP A 48 8.89 -4.92 20.59
CA ASP A 48 7.95 -5.64 21.45
C ASP A 48 7.48 -4.75 22.61
N GLY A 49 6.22 -4.92 23.00
CA GLY A 49 5.65 -4.21 24.14
C GLY A 49 6.33 -4.61 25.47
N PRO A 50 6.35 -3.72 26.47
CA PRO A 50 6.92 -4.04 27.77
C PRO A 50 6.14 -5.17 28.44
N VAL A 51 6.84 -6.07 29.13
CA VAL A 51 6.20 -7.09 29.96
C VAL A 51 5.58 -6.43 31.18
N VAL A 52 4.25 -6.52 31.30
CA VAL A 52 3.47 -6.02 32.44
C VAL A 52 3.15 -7.18 33.38
N CYS A 53 3.53 -7.04 34.65
CA CYS A 53 3.26 -8.04 35.69
C CYS A 53 2.10 -7.61 36.61
N PRO A 54 1.42 -8.56 37.27
CA PRO A 54 0.41 -8.27 38.29
C PRO A 54 0.98 -7.48 39.47
N GLU A 55 0.09 -6.90 40.29
CA GLU A 55 0.50 -6.18 41.49
C GLU A 55 1.37 -7.05 42.41
N GLY A 56 2.38 -6.43 43.02
CA GLY A 56 3.35 -7.11 43.88
C GLY A 56 4.47 -7.84 43.12
N GLN A 57 4.39 -7.93 41.79
CA GLN A 57 5.41 -8.58 40.96
C GLN A 57 6.16 -7.60 40.05
N LYS A 58 7.35 -7.98 39.58
CA LYS A 58 8.16 -7.26 38.60
C LYS A 58 8.79 -8.25 37.60
N PRO A 59 8.93 -7.90 36.31
CA PRO A 59 9.66 -8.76 35.37
C PRO A 59 11.14 -8.84 35.75
N ASP A 60 11.70 -10.04 35.73
CA ASP A 60 13.14 -10.28 35.81
C ASP A 60 13.84 -10.02 34.47
N HIS A 61 15.14 -10.30 34.40
CA HIS A 61 15.94 -10.09 33.18
C HIS A 61 15.54 -11.00 32.01
N ASN A 62 14.69 -12.01 32.23
CA ASN A 62 14.10 -12.85 31.19
C ASN A 62 12.65 -12.43 30.88
N GLY A 63 12.14 -11.36 31.48
CA GLY A 63 10.74 -10.95 31.34
C GLY A 63 9.76 -11.85 32.10
N LYS A 64 10.21 -12.68 33.05
CA LYS A 64 9.30 -13.48 33.87
C LYS A 64 8.88 -12.70 35.12
N CYS A 65 7.60 -12.74 35.46
CA CYS A 65 7.11 -12.10 36.67
C CYS A 65 7.64 -12.82 37.93
N ARG A 66 8.25 -12.04 38.81
CA ARG A 66 8.80 -12.47 40.10
C ARG A 66 8.31 -11.54 41.20
N GLU A 67 8.23 -12.04 42.42
CA GLU A 67 7.88 -11.22 43.58
C GLU A 67 8.95 -10.14 43.83
N VAL A 68 8.49 -8.95 44.25
CA VAL A 68 9.40 -7.88 44.67
C VAL A 68 9.94 -8.21 46.05
N TRP A 69 11.27 -8.38 46.16
CA TRP A 69 11.92 -8.57 47.44
C TRP A 69 11.57 -7.45 48.42
N GLY A 70 11.05 -7.82 49.60
CA GLY A 70 10.68 -6.89 50.66
C GLY A 70 9.24 -6.35 50.59
N ARG A 71 8.43 -6.71 49.58
CA ARG A 71 6.97 -6.51 49.64
C ARG A 71 6.30 -7.77 50.17
N LYS A 72 5.70 -7.68 51.36
CA LYS A 72 4.84 -8.73 51.90
C LYS A 72 3.58 -8.77 51.03
N SER A 73 3.38 -9.85 50.27
CA SER A 73 2.09 -10.09 49.61
C SER A 73 1.06 -10.33 50.73
N THR A 74 0.27 -9.31 51.02
CA THR A 74 -0.85 -9.42 51.97
C THR A 74 -1.97 -10.24 51.36
#